data_AF-W2CW71-F1
#
_entry.id   AF-W2CW71-F1
#
_cell.length_a   1.000
_cell.length_b   1.000
_cell.length_c   1.000
_cell.angle_alpha   90.00
_cell.angle_beta   90.00
_cell.angle_gamma   90.00
#
_symmetry.space_group_name_H-M   'P 1'
#
loop_
_entity.id
_entity.type
_entity.pdbx_description
1 polymer ?
#
loop_
_entity_poly.entity_id
_entity_poly.type
_entity_poly.pdbx_seq_one_letter_code
_entity_poly.pdbx_strand_id
1 'polypeptide(L)'
;AEDFAPEGWHVFFIENGDLNKDHVDDIAFILQNDDSGSRILAIAFGKKKRGYVLQEQDGGRFIAPKGNTDAFVDMSIQNGALHFNFLLPGSHAYDNDDSFIFRFQNKRFELIGWERKL
;
A
#
# COMPACT_ATOMS: atom_id res chain seq x y z
N ALA A 1 -8.51 7.84 -5.92
CA ALA A 1 -8.50 7.20 -4.58
C ALA A 1 -9.67 7.67 -3.74
N GLU A 2 -9.94 8.99 -3.66
CA GLU A 2 -11.08 9.54 -2.91
C GLU A 2 -12.43 8.88 -3.24
N ASP A 3 -12.72 8.61 -4.53
CA ASP A 3 -13.95 7.92 -4.94
C ASP A 3 -14.09 6.47 -4.39
N PHE A 4 -13.01 5.88 -3.87
CA PHE A 4 -13.02 4.58 -3.21
C PHE A 4 -13.18 4.68 -1.69
N ALA A 5 -13.02 5.88 -1.11
CA ALA A 5 -13.14 6.07 0.33
C ALA A 5 -14.62 6.05 0.75
N PRO A 6 -15.02 5.16 1.67
CA PRO A 6 -16.35 5.23 2.26
C PRO A 6 -16.45 6.45 3.20
N GLU A 7 -17.68 6.81 3.59
CA GLU A 7 -17.91 7.87 4.57
C GLU A 7 -17.15 7.61 5.87
N GLY A 8 -16.51 8.65 6.42
CA GLY A 8 -15.66 8.56 7.62
C GLY A 8 -14.26 7.99 7.38
N TRP A 9 -13.81 7.97 6.12
CA TRP A 9 -12.45 7.60 5.74
C TRP A 9 -11.86 8.64 4.78
N HIS A 10 -10.54 8.81 4.83
CA HIS A 10 -9.79 9.67 3.92
C HIS A 10 -8.58 8.95 3.35
N VAL A 11 -8.05 9.45 2.22
CA VAL A 11 -6.79 8.97 1.66
C VAL A 11 -5.63 9.48 2.52
N PHE A 12 -4.97 8.56 3.21
CA PHE A 12 -3.81 8.83 4.05
C PHE A 12 -2.51 8.86 3.24
N PHE A 13 -2.38 7.97 2.27
CA PHE A 13 -1.20 7.87 1.41
C PHE A 13 -1.61 7.36 0.03
N ILE A 14 -0.92 7.78 -1.03
CA ILE A 14 -1.17 7.32 -2.39
C ILE A 14 0.11 7.34 -3.21
N GLU A 15 0.29 6.31 -4.01
CA GLU A 15 1.34 6.19 -5.02
C GLU A 15 0.74 5.81 -6.37
N ASN A 16 1.39 6.28 -7.43
CA ASN A 16 0.99 6.02 -8.82
C ASN A 16 2.11 5.27 -9.53
N GLY A 17 1.76 4.36 -10.42
CA GLY A 17 2.72 3.66 -11.29
C GLY A 17 2.10 2.44 -11.94
N ASP A 18 2.84 1.80 -12.84
CA ASP A 18 2.33 0.67 -13.64
C ASP A 18 2.67 -0.68 -12.99
N LEU A 19 1.73 -1.24 -12.21
CA LEU A 19 1.93 -2.47 -11.45
C LEU A 19 1.69 -3.72 -12.29
N ASN A 20 0.80 -3.64 -13.28
CA ASN A 20 0.43 -4.77 -14.13
C ASN A 20 1.12 -4.76 -15.51
N LYS A 21 1.95 -3.74 -15.79
CA LYS A 21 2.77 -3.56 -17.00
C LYS A 21 1.95 -3.40 -18.28
N ASP A 22 0.77 -2.77 -18.18
CA ASP A 22 -0.09 -2.52 -19.34
C ASP A 22 0.06 -1.10 -19.93
N HIS A 23 1.00 -0.32 -19.39
CA HIS A 23 1.30 1.07 -19.73
C HIS A 23 0.18 2.06 -19.36
N VAL A 24 -0.66 1.70 -18.38
CA VAL A 24 -1.60 2.61 -17.73
C VAL A 24 -1.18 2.75 -16.27
N ASP A 25 -1.20 3.98 -15.75
CA ASP A 25 -0.93 4.20 -14.33
C ASP A 25 -2.02 3.55 -13.48
N ASP A 26 -1.57 2.70 -12.56
CA ASP A 26 -2.34 2.15 -11.46
C ASP A 26 -2.12 3.01 -10.21
N ILE A 27 -2.96 2.79 -9.19
CA ILE A 27 -2.80 3.42 -7.88
C ILE A 27 -2.74 2.38 -6.78
N ALA A 28 -1.80 2.57 -5.85
CA ALA A 28 -1.82 1.94 -4.53
C ALA A 28 -2.08 3.05 -3.50
N PHE A 29 -3.02 2.84 -2.61
CA PHE A 29 -3.40 3.87 -1.64
C PHE A 29 -3.77 3.26 -0.29
N ILE A 30 -3.58 4.06 0.75
CA ILE A 30 -3.95 3.73 2.12
C ILE A 30 -5.11 4.63 2.50
N LEU A 31 -6.22 4.03 2.91
CA LEU A 31 -7.32 4.74 3.56
C LEU A 31 -7.12 4.70 5.07
N GLN A 32 -7.44 5.80 5.74
CA GLN A 32 -7.50 5.86 7.20
C GLN A 32 -8.90 6.25 7.65
N ASN A 33 -9.41 5.53 8.66
CA ASN A 33 -10.68 5.85 9.31
C ASN A 33 -10.48 7.01 10.28
N ASP A 34 -11.37 8.01 10.20
CA ASP A 34 -11.26 9.26 10.96
C ASP A 34 -11.38 9.05 12.47
N ASP A 35 -12.21 8.09 12.90
CA ASP A 35 -12.50 7.86 14.32
C ASP A 35 -11.49 6.92 14.98
N SER A 36 -11.23 5.77 14.35
CA SER A 36 -10.41 4.70 14.94
C SER A 36 -8.93 4.78 14.59
N GLY A 37 -8.57 5.57 13.59
CA GLY A 37 -7.22 5.59 13.02
C GLY A 37 -6.83 4.32 12.27
N SER A 38 -7.74 3.34 12.14
CA SER A 38 -7.50 2.10 11.39
C SER A 38 -7.13 2.39 9.94
N ARG A 39 -6.20 1.63 9.38
CA ARG A 39 -5.71 1.81 8.00
C ARG A 39 -5.96 0.58 7.15
N ILE A 40 -6.32 0.78 5.89
CA ILE A 40 -6.50 -0.28 4.88
C ILE A 40 -5.65 0.06 3.65
N LEU A 41 -4.88 -0.91 3.16
CA LEU A 41 -4.25 -0.84 1.84
C LEU A 41 -5.25 -1.28 0.78
N ALA A 42 -5.34 -0.50 -0.28
CA ALA A 42 -6.09 -0.84 -1.48
C ALA A 42 -5.23 -0.60 -2.73
N ILE A 43 -5.44 -1.41 -3.75
CA ILE A 43 -4.78 -1.28 -5.05
C ILE A 43 -5.85 -1.26 -6.13
N ALA A 44 -5.81 -0.27 -7.02
CA ALA A 44 -6.74 -0.16 -8.13
C ALA A 44 -6.01 0.02 -9.46
N PHE A 45 -6.40 -0.79 -10.45
CA PHE A 45 -5.80 -0.74 -11.78
C PHE A 45 -6.45 0.31 -12.66
N GLY A 46 -5.61 1.03 -13.40
CA GLY A 46 -6.04 2.02 -14.37
C GLY A 46 -6.76 1.39 -15.55
N LYS A 47 -7.68 2.13 -16.17
CA LYS A 47 -8.32 1.75 -17.44
C LYS A 47 -7.85 2.64 -18.58
N LYS A 48 -7.56 2.05 -19.73
CA LYS A 48 -7.29 2.78 -20.99
C LYS A 48 -8.38 3.80 -21.36
N LYS A 49 -9.64 3.55 -21.00
CA LYS A 49 -10.79 4.43 -21.26
C LYS A 49 -11.19 5.28 -20.04
N ARG A 50 -10.21 5.68 -19.22
CA ARG A 50 -10.34 6.43 -17.95
C ARG A 50 -10.97 5.64 -16.81
N GLY A 51 -10.62 6.06 -15.59
CA GLY A 51 -11.09 5.48 -14.34
C GLY A 51 -10.23 4.31 -13.86
N TYR A 52 -10.61 3.75 -12.71
CA TYR A 52 -9.87 2.69 -12.02
C TYR A 52 -10.81 1.52 -11.69
N VAL A 53 -10.25 0.32 -11.47
CA VAL A 53 -10.93 -0.85 -10.90
C VAL A 53 -10.20 -1.29 -9.66
N LEU A 54 -10.89 -1.40 -8.53
CA LEU A 54 -10.31 -2.00 -7.32
C LEU A 54 -9.91 -3.45 -7.60
N GLN A 55 -8.65 -3.78 -7.32
CA GLN A 55 -8.06 -5.08 -7.62
C GLN A 55 -7.76 -5.89 -6.36
N GLU A 56 -7.30 -5.24 -5.28
CA GLU A 56 -6.90 -5.90 -4.04
C GLU A 56 -7.12 -4.98 -2.83
N GLN A 57 -7.38 -5.58 -1.67
CA GLN A 57 -7.40 -4.91 -0.37
C GLN A 57 -6.86 -5.82 0.73
N ASP A 58 -6.10 -5.26 1.67
CA ASP A 58 -5.50 -6.07 2.76
C ASP A 58 -6.45 -6.34 3.94
N GLY A 59 -7.61 -5.69 3.96
CA GLY A 59 -8.57 -5.75 5.07
C GLY A 59 -8.02 -5.17 6.39
N GLY A 60 -7.02 -4.29 6.32
CA GLY A 60 -6.43 -3.58 7.45
C GLY A 60 -5.51 -4.42 8.34
N ARG A 61 -4.82 -5.41 7.75
CA ARG A 61 -3.94 -6.34 8.50
C ARG A 61 -2.45 -6.08 8.27
N PHE A 62 -2.10 -5.49 7.14
CA PHE A 62 -0.72 -5.34 6.70
C PHE A 62 -0.16 -3.97 7.08
N ILE A 63 -0.91 -2.89 6.84
CA ILE A 63 -0.43 -1.51 7.06
C ILE A 63 -0.39 -1.12 8.55
N ALA A 64 -1.35 -1.63 9.33
CA ALA A 64 -1.46 -1.35 10.76
C ALA A 64 -1.48 -2.68 11.53
N PRO A 65 -0.33 -3.38 11.63
CA PRO A 65 -0.27 -4.62 12.39
C PRO A 65 -0.70 -4.36 13.85
N LYS A 66 -1.42 -5.31 14.43
CA LYS A 66 -2.08 -5.15 15.73
C LYS A 66 -1.09 -4.66 16.80
N GLY A 67 -1.31 -3.44 17.28
CA GLY A 67 -0.51 -2.82 18.34
C GLY A 67 0.62 -1.90 17.86
N ASN A 68 0.79 -1.68 16.56
CA ASN A 68 1.75 -0.71 16.03
C ASN A 68 1.20 0.04 14.81
N THR A 69 0.36 1.04 15.05
CA THR A 69 -0.22 1.90 13.99
C THR A 69 0.80 2.82 13.32
N ASP A 70 1.93 3.06 13.98
CA ASP A 70 3.02 3.90 13.48
C ASP A 70 4.09 3.08 12.76
N ALA A 71 3.85 1.78 12.55
CA ALA A 71 4.79 0.90 11.85
C ALA A 71 5.01 1.35 10.41
N PHE A 72 3.97 1.77 9.69
CA PHE A 72 4.09 2.15 8.29
C PHE A 72 4.89 3.46 8.13
N VAL A 73 5.95 3.41 7.32
CA VAL A 73 6.81 4.57 7.00
C VAL A 73 6.45 5.15 5.64
N ASP A 74 6.59 4.32 4.60
CA ASP A 74 6.32 4.73 3.22
C ASP A 74 5.87 3.57 2.34
N MET A 75 5.40 3.95 1.15
CA MET A 75 5.10 3.05 0.04
C MET A 75 5.66 3.69 -1.23
N SER A 76 6.13 2.88 -2.18
CA SER A 76 6.47 3.36 -3.52
C SER A 76 6.23 2.29 -4.59
N ILE A 77 6.05 2.74 -5.83
CA ILE A 77 5.94 1.85 -7.00
C ILE A 77 7.22 1.99 -7.82
N GLN A 78 7.99 0.91 -7.94
CA GLN A 78 9.27 0.89 -8.64
C GLN A 78 9.33 -0.33 -9.56
N ASN A 79 9.59 -0.12 -10.85
CA ASN A 79 9.76 -1.20 -11.84
C ASN A 79 8.62 -2.24 -11.86
N GLY A 80 7.38 -1.78 -11.65
CA GLY A 80 6.19 -2.63 -11.57
C GLY A 80 6.13 -3.54 -10.35
N ALA A 81 6.77 -3.11 -9.25
CA ALA A 81 6.66 -3.72 -7.94
C ALA A 81 6.25 -2.66 -6.91
N LEU A 82 5.51 -3.10 -5.89
CA LEU A 82 5.08 -2.29 -4.77
C LEU A 82 6.04 -2.52 -3.62
N HIS A 83 6.69 -1.45 -3.17
CA HIS A 83 7.65 -1.43 -2.09
C HIS A 83 6.99 -0.81 -0.86
N PHE A 84 7.18 -1.41 0.30
CA PHE A 84 6.72 -0.89 1.59
C PHE A 84 7.87 -0.86 2.57
N ASN A 85 7.94 0.21 3.36
CA ASN A 85 8.89 0.34 4.46
C ASN A 85 8.14 0.45 5.79
N PHE A 86 8.65 -0.26 6.80
CA PHE A 86 8.10 -0.30 8.15
C PHE A 86 9.16 -0.10 9.24
N LEU A 87 8.72 0.47 10.36
CA LEU A 87 9.42 0.53 11.65
C LEU A 87 9.10 -0.72 12.49
N LEU A 88 10.12 -1.24 13.18
CA LEU A 88 9.95 -2.18 14.27
C LEU A 88 9.46 -1.45 15.54
N PRO A 89 8.72 -2.15 16.43
CA PRO A 89 8.35 -1.58 17.73
C PRO A 89 9.59 -1.12 18.51
N GLY A 90 9.61 0.16 18.90
CA GLY A 90 10.72 0.75 19.66
C GLY A 90 11.79 1.44 18.81
N SER A 91 11.69 1.39 17.48
CA SER A 91 12.60 2.10 16.57
C SER A 91 12.30 3.60 16.50
N HIS A 92 13.29 4.39 16.05
CA HIS A 92 13.16 5.83 15.86
C HIS A 92 12.66 6.14 14.45
N ALA A 93 11.75 7.11 14.33
CA ALA A 93 10.91 7.36 13.16
C ALA A 93 11.63 7.73 11.82
N TYR A 94 12.96 7.77 11.79
CA TYR A 94 13.74 8.16 10.62
C TYR A 94 14.47 6.99 9.92
N ASP A 95 14.42 5.78 10.49
CA ASP A 95 14.98 4.57 9.90
C ASP A 95 13.85 3.63 9.44
N ASN A 96 14.11 2.82 8.41
CA ASN A 96 13.24 1.70 8.04
C ASN A 96 13.88 0.39 8.47
N ASP A 97 13.14 -0.41 9.23
CA ASP A 97 13.63 -1.68 9.78
C ASP A 97 13.20 -2.88 8.93
N ASP A 98 12.02 -2.81 8.32
CA ASP A 98 11.50 -3.87 7.44
C ASP A 98 11.10 -3.28 6.08
N SER A 99 11.53 -3.93 5.01
CA SER A 99 11.16 -3.58 3.64
C SER A 99 10.55 -4.79 2.94
N PHE A 100 9.36 -4.63 2.36
CA PHE A 100 8.66 -5.69 1.62
C PHE A 100 8.46 -5.28 0.17
N ILE A 101 8.64 -6.24 -0.75
CA ILE A 101 8.46 -6.03 -2.19
C ILE A 101 7.43 -7.01 -2.72
N PHE A 102 6.33 -6.48 -3.23
CA PHE A 102 5.26 -7.25 -3.87
C PHE A 102 5.24 -7.01 -5.37
N ARG A 103 4.95 -8.05 -6.14
CA ARG A 103 4.76 -7.96 -7.59
C ARG A 103 3.42 -8.55 -7.98
N PHE A 104 2.70 -7.87 -8.87
CA PHE A 104 1.55 -8.47 -9.51
C PHE A 104 2.01 -9.48 -10.58
N GLN A 105 1.80 -10.76 -10.29
CA GLN A 105 2.11 -11.86 -11.20
C GLN A 105 1.17 -13.03 -10.93
N ASN A 106 0.96 -13.88 -11.93
CA ASN A 106 0.03 -15.02 -11.79
C ASN A 106 -1.37 -14.58 -11.30
N LYS A 107 -1.82 -13.39 -11.73
CA LYS A 107 -3.09 -12.75 -11.36
C LYS A 107 -3.27 -12.44 -9.87
N ARG A 108 -2.19 -12.32 -9.10
CA ARG A 108 -2.22 -11.91 -7.69
C ARG A 108 -0.98 -11.11 -7.31
N PHE A 109 -1.01 -10.44 -6.18
CA PHE A 109 0.21 -9.87 -5.58
C PHE A 109 0.96 -10.97 -4.84
N GLU A 110 2.23 -11.16 -5.20
CA GLU A 110 3.13 -12.11 -4.57
C GLU A 110 4.29 -11.36 -3.90
N LEU A 111 4.66 -11.78 -2.68
CA LEU A 111 5.87 -11.31 -2.02
C LEU A 111 7.09 -11.88 -2.76
N ILE A 112 7.93 -11.00 -3.30
CA ILE A 112 9.14 -11.38 -4.06
C ILE A 112 10.43 -10.94 -3.38
N GLY A 113 10.35 -10.16 -2.30
CA GLY A 113 11.49 -9.72 -1.52
C GLY A 113 11.07 -9.24 -0.14
N TRP A 114 11.89 -9.55 0.86
CA TRP A 114 11.80 -9.00 2.21
C TRP A 114 13.22 -8.81 2.73
N GLU A 115 13.47 -7.63 3.30
CA GLU A 115 14.71 -7.29 3.97
C GLU A 115 14.38 -6.76 5.37
N ARG A 116 15.15 -7.18 6.38
CA ARG A 116 15.11 -6.63 7.73
C ARG A 116 16.47 -6.07 8.08
N LYS A 117 16.53 -4.81 8.49
CA LYS A 117 17.70 -4.21 9.14
C LYS A 117 17.70 -4.61 10.61
N LEU A 118 18.84 -5.12 11.09
CA LEU A 118 19.06 -5.59 12.46
C LEU A 118 20.08 -4.69 13.17
#